data_AF-A0AAD9QX54-F1
#
_entry.id   AF-A0AAD9QX54-F1
#
_cell.length_a   1.000
_cell.length_b   1.000
_cell.length_c   1.000
_cell.angle_alpha   90.00
_cell.angle_beta   90.00
_cell.angle_gamma   90.00
#
_symmetry.space_group_name_H-M   'P 1'
#
loop_
_entity.id
_entity.type
_entity.pdbx_description
1 polymer ?
#
loop_
_entity_poly.entity_id
_entity_poly.type
_entity_poly.pdbx_seq_one_letter_code
_entity_poly.pdbx_strand_id
1 'polypeptide(L)'
;MKSVEGKLEKTRNENQVLKKEVKELKDSHQKLLPLASGRPMLSAPQMASDVQASLYLGELSRQLQGKMYAYVLPQSFSPIGNYKVKTIRRDVERLPKTAEEKEKARKRWEELQHKLNWSEMYEDAIKLLQENRNVDAHPIISAKLLHEAVEIMDARGKSKNRRRESLIITSTQNHQQRSR
;
A
#
# COMPACT_ATOMS: atom_id res chain seq x y z
N MET A 1 -39.93 36.46 -27.63
CA MET A 1 -38.89 35.66 -28.33
C MET A 1 -37.48 36.23 -28.17
N LYS A 2 -37.25 37.56 -28.24
CA LYS A 2 -35.92 38.20 -28.10
C LYS A 2 -35.10 37.87 -26.82
N SER A 3 -35.75 37.56 -25.70
CA SER A 3 -35.06 37.26 -24.42
C SER A 3 -34.49 35.83 -24.36
N VAL A 4 -35.07 34.90 -25.11
CA VAL A 4 -34.61 33.49 -25.14
C VAL A 4 -33.40 33.36 -26.07
N GLU A 5 -33.40 34.07 -27.20
CA GLU A 5 -32.27 34.12 -28.14
C GLU A 5 -31.02 34.71 -27.48
N GLY A 6 -31.14 35.80 -26.73
CA GLY A 6 -30.01 36.40 -26.01
C GLY A 6 -29.42 35.49 -24.91
N LYS A 7 -30.24 34.68 -24.24
CA LYS A 7 -29.74 33.67 -23.28
C LYS A 7 -29.04 32.51 -23.98
N LEU A 8 -29.58 32.07 -25.13
CA LEU A 8 -29.01 30.99 -25.92
C LEU A 8 -27.63 31.38 -26.47
N GLU A 9 -27.48 32.61 -26.92
CA GLU A 9 -26.22 33.15 -27.44
C GLU A 9 -25.18 33.34 -26.35
N LYS A 10 -25.60 33.78 -25.16
CA LYS A 10 -24.73 33.87 -23.97
C LYS A 10 -24.20 32.49 -23.56
N THR A 11 -25.08 31.48 -23.45
CA THR A 11 -24.68 30.11 -23.09
C THR A 11 -23.81 29.46 -24.17
N ARG A 12 -24.00 29.81 -25.45
CA ARG A 12 -23.16 29.35 -26.55
C ARG A 12 -21.74 29.93 -26.46
N ASN A 13 -21.64 31.21 -26.13
CA ASN A 13 -20.34 31.87 -25.94
C ASN A 13 -19.60 31.33 -24.70
N GLU A 14 -20.30 31.16 -23.58
CA GLU A 14 -19.75 30.54 -22.37
C GLU A 14 -19.26 29.11 -22.63
N ASN A 15 -20.01 28.32 -23.41
CA ASN A 15 -19.57 26.98 -23.82
C ASN A 15 -18.33 26.99 -24.72
N GLN A 16 -18.17 28.00 -25.58
CA GLN A 16 -16.97 28.12 -26.40
C GLN A 16 -15.74 28.48 -25.57
N VAL A 17 -15.89 29.37 -24.58
CA VAL A 17 -14.82 29.73 -23.64
C VAL A 17 -14.41 28.52 -22.80
N LEU A 18 -15.38 27.82 -22.21
CA LEU A 18 -15.13 26.62 -21.42
C LEU A 18 -14.45 25.51 -22.24
N LYS A 19 -14.82 25.34 -23.52
CA LYS A 19 -14.14 24.37 -24.41
C LYS A 19 -12.69 24.76 -24.69
N LYS A 20 -12.38 26.06 -24.79
CA LYS A 20 -11.00 26.52 -24.93
C LYS A 20 -10.19 26.28 -23.66
N GLU A 21 -10.73 26.63 -22.50
CA GLU A 21 -10.07 26.39 -21.21
C GLU A 21 -9.82 24.90 -20.96
N VAL A 22 -10.79 24.02 -21.25
CA VAL A 22 -10.60 22.56 -21.13
C VAL A 22 -9.51 22.06 -22.07
N LYS A 23 -9.40 22.62 -23.27
CA LYS A 23 -8.34 22.28 -24.23
C LYS A 23 -6.98 22.75 -23.73
N GLU A 24 -6.88 23.97 -23.22
CA GLU A 24 -5.64 24.53 -22.66
C GLU A 24 -5.20 23.79 -21.38
N LEU A 25 -6.15 23.39 -20.53
CA LEU A 25 -5.89 22.53 -19.36
C LEU A 25 -5.41 21.14 -19.77
N LYS A 26 -6.00 20.54 -20.81
CA LYS A 26 -5.53 19.25 -21.35
C LYS A 26 -4.14 19.37 -21.97
N ASP A 27 -3.89 20.40 -22.77
CA ASP A 27 -2.58 20.64 -23.40
C ASP A 27 -1.52 20.96 -22.34
N SER A 28 -1.88 21.70 -21.28
CA SER A 28 -0.98 21.98 -20.14
C SER A 28 -0.69 20.70 -19.34
N HIS A 29 -1.69 19.86 -19.08
CA HIS A 29 -1.47 18.55 -18.47
C HIS A 29 -0.58 17.66 -19.34
N GLN A 30 -0.80 17.64 -20.65
CA GLN A 30 -0.02 16.82 -21.57
C GLN A 30 1.43 17.30 -21.71
N LYS A 31 1.68 18.61 -21.56
CA LYS A 31 3.02 19.21 -21.47
C LYS A 31 3.72 19.04 -20.11
N LEU A 32 2.98 18.72 -19.04
CA LEU A 32 3.54 18.34 -17.74
C LEU A 32 3.92 16.86 -17.66
N LEU A 33 3.31 16.00 -18.50
CA LEU A 33 3.63 14.58 -18.57
C LEU A 33 5.06 14.21 -19.04
N PRO A 34 5.81 15.00 -19.84
CA PRO A 34 7.20 14.66 -20.19
C PRO A 34 8.17 14.87 -19.02
N LEU A 35 7.78 15.58 -17.95
CA LEU A 35 8.64 15.78 -16.78
C LEU A 35 8.67 14.56 -15.83
N ALA A 36 7.76 13.59 -16.03
CA ALA A 36 7.75 12.32 -15.31
C ALA A 36 8.74 11.28 -15.88
N SER A 37 9.25 11.48 -17.11
CA SER A 37 10.20 10.55 -17.77
C SER A 37 11.68 10.94 -17.65
N GLY A 38 12.00 12.01 -16.90
CA GLY A 38 13.38 12.50 -16.76
C GLY A 38 14.12 12.02 -15.51
N ARG A 39 13.43 11.37 -14.55
CA ARG A 39 14.16 10.62 -13.52
C ARG A 39 14.46 9.25 -14.13
N PRO A 40 15.71 8.77 -14.10
CA PRO A 40 15.89 7.33 -14.12
C PRO A 40 15.04 6.84 -12.95
N MET A 41 13.91 6.18 -13.25
CA MET A 41 13.28 5.34 -12.24
C MET A 41 14.44 4.50 -11.74
N LEU A 42 14.83 4.73 -10.48
CA LEU A 42 15.70 3.81 -9.79
C LEU A 42 14.98 2.49 -9.97
N SER A 43 15.47 1.65 -10.88
CA SER A 43 14.92 0.33 -11.11
C SER A 43 14.77 -0.24 -9.71
N ALA A 44 13.52 -0.59 -9.35
CA ALA A 44 13.25 -1.14 -8.04
C ALA A 44 14.34 -2.18 -7.77
N PRO A 45 14.98 -2.19 -6.58
CA PRO A 45 15.99 -3.19 -6.27
C PRO A 45 15.43 -4.54 -6.76
N GLN A 46 16.16 -5.24 -7.63
CA GLN A 46 15.80 -6.60 -8.00
C GLN A 46 15.83 -7.39 -6.70
N MET A 47 14.68 -7.45 -6.04
CA MET A 47 14.43 -8.29 -4.89
C MET A 47 14.64 -9.71 -5.38
N ALA A 48 15.27 -10.55 -4.57
CA ALA A 48 15.33 -11.95 -4.87
C ALA A 48 13.88 -12.46 -5.09
N SER A 49 13.69 -13.28 -6.13
CA SER A 49 12.35 -13.63 -6.64
C SER A 49 11.46 -14.30 -5.58
N ASP A 50 12.09 -14.97 -4.63
CA ASP A 50 11.49 -15.57 -3.43
C ASP A 50 10.91 -14.51 -2.47
N VAL A 51 11.66 -13.45 -2.17
CA VAL A 51 11.19 -12.34 -1.30
C VAL A 51 9.97 -11.67 -1.94
N GLN A 52 10.02 -11.42 -3.26
CA GLN A 52 8.90 -10.84 -3.98
C GLN A 52 7.66 -11.76 -3.99
N ALA A 53 7.84 -13.06 -4.14
CA ALA A 53 6.75 -14.04 -4.08
C ALA A 53 6.10 -14.08 -2.69
N SER A 54 6.90 -14.07 -1.62
CA SER A 54 6.41 -14.03 -0.24
C SER A 54 5.59 -12.77 0.05
N LEU A 55 6.05 -11.60 -0.41
CA LEU A 55 5.30 -10.35 -0.28
C LEU A 55 3.93 -10.43 -0.98
N TYR A 56 3.86 -11.00 -2.18
CA TYR A 56 2.59 -11.18 -2.90
C TYR A 56 1.65 -12.16 -2.21
N LEU A 57 2.16 -13.30 -1.72
CA LEU A 57 1.34 -14.27 -0.99
C LEU A 57 0.77 -13.68 0.30
N GLY A 58 1.57 -12.93 1.05
CA GLY A 58 1.10 -12.25 2.25
C GLY A 58 0.09 -11.14 1.94
N GLU A 59 0.25 -10.39 0.84
CA GLU A 59 -0.73 -9.36 0.44
C GLU A 59 -2.04 -9.98 -0.04
N LEU A 60 -1.98 -11.10 -0.78
CA LEU A 60 -3.16 -11.86 -1.17
C LEU A 60 -3.91 -12.37 0.07
N SER A 61 -3.19 -12.92 1.05
CA SER A 61 -3.74 -13.35 2.34
C SER A 61 -4.46 -12.20 3.08
N ARG A 62 -3.86 -11.01 3.10
CA ARG A 62 -4.49 -9.80 3.66
C ARG A 62 -5.77 -9.41 2.92
N GLN A 63 -5.72 -9.37 1.59
CA GLN A 63 -6.90 -9.01 0.77
C GLN A 63 -8.03 -10.02 0.91
N LEU A 64 -7.70 -11.31 0.99
CA LEU A 64 -8.67 -12.38 1.24
C LEU A 64 -9.41 -12.14 2.55
N GLN A 65 -8.71 -11.90 3.65
CA GLN A 65 -9.34 -11.60 4.94
C GLN A 65 -10.19 -10.33 4.90
N GLY A 66 -9.75 -9.30 4.16
CA GLY A 66 -10.56 -8.10 3.92
C GLY A 66 -11.88 -8.41 3.21
N LYS A 67 -11.84 -9.24 2.15
CA LYS A 67 -13.05 -9.68 1.44
C LYS A 67 -13.95 -10.55 2.30
N MET A 68 -13.39 -11.44 3.11
CA MET A 68 -14.14 -12.24 4.08
C MET A 68 -14.88 -11.34 5.07
N TYR A 69 -14.19 -10.33 5.64
CA TYR A 69 -14.80 -9.38 6.55
C TYR A 69 -15.91 -8.56 5.86
N ALA A 70 -15.66 -8.06 4.65
CA ALA A 70 -16.66 -7.31 3.87
C ALA A 70 -17.92 -8.13 3.58
N TYR A 71 -17.78 -9.44 3.36
CA TYR A 71 -18.92 -10.33 3.13
C TYR A 71 -19.77 -10.49 4.39
N VAL A 72 -19.13 -10.71 5.55
CA VAL A 72 -19.83 -10.99 6.80
C VAL A 72 -20.42 -9.71 7.41
N LEU A 73 -19.62 -8.64 7.46
CA LEU A 73 -19.93 -7.36 8.10
C LEU A 73 -19.77 -6.18 7.11
N PRO A 74 -20.57 -6.11 6.05
CA PRO A 74 -20.42 -5.10 5.00
C PRO A 74 -20.54 -3.67 5.54
N GLN A 75 -21.42 -3.45 6.53
CA GLN A 75 -21.64 -2.13 7.11
C GLN A 75 -20.50 -1.62 7.99
N SER A 76 -19.60 -2.52 8.43
CA SER A 76 -18.45 -2.19 9.27
C SER A 76 -17.13 -2.29 8.51
N PHE A 77 -17.18 -2.52 7.20
CA PHE A 77 -16.00 -2.68 6.36
C PHE A 77 -15.44 -1.32 5.90
N SER A 78 -14.12 -1.25 5.82
CA SER A 78 -13.33 -0.11 5.36
C SER A 78 -12.16 -0.65 4.52
N PRO A 79 -11.92 -0.12 3.30
CA PRO A 79 -10.86 -0.62 2.41
C PRO A 79 -9.44 -0.58 2.99
N ILE A 80 -9.20 0.28 3.97
CA ILE A 80 -7.88 0.51 4.56
C ILE A 80 -7.67 -0.38 5.80
N GLY A 81 -8.73 -1.03 6.30
CA GLY A 81 -8.70 -1.84 7.51
C GLY A 81 -7.76 -3.04 7.43
N ASN A 82 -7.15 -3.38 8.56
CA ASN A 82 -6.40 -4.62 8.73
C ASN A 82 -7.29 -5.68 9.39
N TYR A 83 -7.98 -6.46 8.56
CA TYR A 83 -8.92 -7.47 9.01
C TYR A 83 -8.22 -8.81 9.23
N LYS A 84 -8.52 -9.44 10.38
CA LYS A 84 -8.04 -10.79 10.71
C LYS A 84 -9.24 -11.71 10.91
N VAL A 85 -9.07 -13.00 10.64
CA VAL A 85 -10.12 -14.02 10.86
C VAL A 85 -10.64 -13.98 12.31
N LYS A 86 -9.75 -13.98 13.30
CA LYS A 86 -10.13 -13.80 14.72
C LYS A 86 -10.96 -12.55 15.00
N THR A 87 -10.71 -11.47 14.26
CA THR A 87 -11.44 -10.21 14.38
C THR A 87 -12.86 -10.35 13.83
N ILE A 88 -13.04 -11.05 12.69
CA ILE A 88 -14.38 -11.35 12.15
C ILE A 88 -15.23 -12.06 13.20
N ARG A 89 -14.72 -13.14 13.82
CA ARG A 89 -15.45 -13.92 14.83
C ARG A 89 -15.92 -13.05 16.01
N ARG A 90 -15.02 -12.20 16.52
CA ARG A 90 -15.33 -11.28 17.62
C ARG A 90 -16.35 -10.21 17.20
N ASP A 91 -16.19 -9.67 16.00
CA ASP A 91 -16.96 -8.51 15.56
C ASP A 91 -18.37 -8.91 15.10
N VAL A 92 -18.57 -10.15 14.64
CA VAL A 92 -19.91 -10.76 14.44
C VAL A 92 -20.73 -10.77 15.72
N GLU A 93 -20.09 -10.96 16.88
CA GLU A 93 -20.77 -10.99 18.16
C GLU A 93 -21.06 -9.61 18.76
N ARG A 94 -20.22 -8.62 18.41
CA ARG A 94 -20.12 -7.32 19.12
C ARG A 94 -20.65 -6.13 18.33
N LEU A 95 -20.47 -6.10 17.01
CA LEU A 95 -20.80 -4.94 16.18
C LEU A 95 -22.29 -4.80 15.81
N PRO A 96 -23.03 -5.90 15.56
CA PRO A 96 -24.45 -5.80 15.27
C PRO A 96 -25.21 -5.19 16.45
N LYS A 97 -26.08 -4.21 16.17
CA LYS A 97 -26.83 -3.48 17.22
C LYS A 97 -28.15 -4.16 17.56
N THR A 98 -28.72 -4.89 16.61
CA THR A 98 -29.98 -5.63 16.78
C THR A 98 -29.75 -7.14 16.74
N ALA A 99 -30.65 -7.90 17.36
CA ALA A 99 -30.62 -9.36 17.33
C ALA A 99 -30.72 -9.90 15.88
N GLU A 100 -31.51 -9.24 15.02
CA GLU A 100 -31.67 -9.63 13.62
C GLU A 100 -30.40 -9.42 12.80
N GLU A 101 -29.70 -8.30 12.99
CA GLU A 101 -28.41 -8.06 12.34
C GLU A 101 -27.36 -9.06 12.80
N LYS A 102 -27.37 -9.39 14.09
CA LYS A 102 -26.46 -10.38 14.68
C LYS A 102 -26.67 -11.76 14.07
N GLU A 103 -27.91 -12.19 13.96
CA GLU A 103 -28.26 -13.47 13.35
C GLU A 103 -27.89 -13.51 11.86
N LYS A 104 -28.12 -12.43 11.11
CA LYS A 104 -27.70 -12.32 9.70
C LYS A 104 -26.18 -12.39 9.55
N ALA A 105 -25.42 -11.72 10.43
CA ALA A 105 -23.96 -11.77 10.42
C ALA A 105 -23.43 -13.17 10.76
N ARG A 106 -24.03 -13.86 11.74
CA ARG A 106 -23.71 -15.27 12.06
C ARG A 106 -23.96 -16.18 10.88
N LYS A 107 -25.14 -16.11 10.25
CA LYS A 107 -25.47 -16.93 9.07
C LYS A 107 -24.49 -16.70 7.92
N ARG A 108 -24.12 -15.44 7.63
CA ARG A 108 -23.10 -15.15 6.60
C ARG A 108 -21.74 -15.72 6.96
N TRP A 109 -21.36 -15.69 8.23
CA TRP A 109 -20.10 -16.27 8.69
C TRP A 109 -20.08 -17.79 8.54
N GLU A 110 -21.14 -18.46 8.99
CA GLU A 110 -21.31 -19.92 8.83
C GLU A 110 -21.34 -20.34 7.36
N GLU A 111 -22.10 -19.61 6.53
CA GLU A 111 -22.18 -19.86 5.08
C GLU A 111 -20.81 -19.69 4.41
N LEU A 112 -20.07 -18.64 4.77
CA LEU A 112 -18.72 -18.41 4.25
C LEU A 112 -17.76 -19.53 4.68
N GLN A 113 -17.82 -19.96 5.94
CA GLN A 113 -17.01 -21.07 6.43
C GLN A 113 -17.33 -22.36 5.66
N HIS A 114 -18.60 -22.68 5.47
CA HIS A 114 -19.02 -23.85 4.70
C HIS A 114 -18.53 -23.78 3.25
N LYS A 115 -18.71 -22.65 2.57
CA LYS A 115 -18.30 -22.46 1.16
C LYS A 115 -16.79 -22.60 0.95
N LEU A 116 -15.99 -22.21 1.95
CA LEU A 116 -14.54 -22.31 1.90
C LEU A 116 -14.01 -23.63 2.46
N ASN A 117 -14.89 -24.54 2.87
CA ASN A 117 -14.53 -25.74 3.64
C ASN A 117 -13.59 -25.40 4.81
N TRP A 118 -13.95 -24.36 5.56
CA TRP A 118 -13.06 -23.68 6.49
C TRP A 118 -12.56 -24.62 7.59
N SER A 119 -11.25 -24.56 7.85
CA SER A 119 -10.58 -25.34 8.89
C SER A 119 -9.57 -24.48 9.63
N GLU A 120 -9.20 -24.89 10.83
CA GLU A 120 -8.18 -24.20 11.64
C GLU A 120 -6.82 -24.13 10.92
N MET A 121 -6.48 -25.16 10.14
CA MET A 121 -5.27 -25.17 9.31
C MET A 121 -5.18 -23.99 8.35
N TYR A 122 -6.31 -23.52 7.79
CA TYR A 122 -6.32 -22.36 6.89
C TYR A 122 -6.09 -21.05 7.65
N GLU A 123 -6.56 -20.95 8.89
CA GLU A 123 -6.28 -19.78 9.74
C GLU A 123 -4.78 -19.68 10.06
N ASP A 124 -4.15 -20.82 10.39
CA ASP A 124 -2.71 -20.89 10.64
C ASP A 124 -1.88 -20.59 9.38
N ALA A 125 -2.27 -21.13 8.23
CA ALA A 125 -1.60 -20.85 6.95
C ALA A 125 -1.68 -19.34 6.60
N ILE A 126 -2.85 -18.72 6.76
CA ILE A 126 -3.06 -17.30 6.53
C ILE A 126 -2.21 -16.43 7.46
N LYS A 127 -2.06 -16.85 8.72
CA LYS A 127 -1.22 -16.18 9.71
C LYS A 127 0.26 -16.30 9.34
N LEU A 128 0.72 -17.50 8.99
CA LEU A 128 2.10 -17.75 8.56
C LEU A 128 2.48 -16.92 7.34
N LEU A 129 1.62 -16.84 6.32
CA LEU A 129 1.86 -16.02 5.12
C LEU A 129 2.02 -14.52 5.45
N GLN A 130 1.27 -14.00 6.42
CA GLN A 130 1.40 -12.61 6.85
C GLN A 130 2.65 -12.38 7.70
N GLU A 131 3.01 -13.33 8.56
CA GLU A 131 4.23 -13.27 9.36
C GLU A 131 5.47 -13.28 8.47
N ASN A 132 5.53 -14.18 7.48
CA ASN A 132 6.60 -14.23 6.49
C ASN A 132 6.72 -12.92 5.72
N ARG A 133 5.61 -12.38 5.20
CA ARG A 133 5.61 -11.05 4.55
C ARG A 133 6.16 -9.96 5.45
N ASN A 134 5.83 -9.97 6.75
CA ASN A 134 6.34 -8.96 7.67
C ASN A 134 7.84 -9.09 7.89
N VAL A 135 8.36 -10.32 8.01
CA VAL A 135 9.80 -10.59 8.10
C VAL A 135 10.51 -10.13 6.83
N ASP A 136 9.95 -10.43 5.66
CA ASP A 136 10.54 -10.09 4.36
C ASP A 136 10.45 -8.59 4.05
N ALA A 137 9.36 -7.91 4.44
CA ALA A 137 9.20 -6.47 4.30
C ALA A 137 10.02 -5.68 5.33
N HIS A 138 10.29 -6.27 6.49
CA HIS A 138 10.99 -5.63 7.61
C HIS A 138 12.09 -6.56 8.15
N PRO A 139 13.17 -6.79 7.37
CA PRO A 139 14.26 -7.63 7.83
C PRO A 139 14.94 -7.01 9.06
N ILE A 140 15.36 -7.85 9.99
CA ILE A 140 16.14 -7.42 11.15
C ILE A 140 17.49 -6.88 10.64
N ILE A 141 17.74 -5.60 10.88
CA ILE A 141 18.98 -4.95 10.45
C ILE A 141 20.14 -5.51 11.30
N SER A 142 21.12 -6.12 10.63
CA SER A 142 22.36 -6.59 11.23
C SER A 142 23.58 -5.91 10.60
N ALA A 143 24.71 -5.90 11.31
CA ALA A 143 25.96 -5.34 10.77
C ALA A 143 26.37 -6.00 9.45
N LYS A 144 26.20 -7.33 9.35
CA LYS A 144 26.46 -8.09 8.12
C LYS A 144 25.57 -7.62 6.95
N LEU A 145 24.26 -7.48 7.19
CA LEU A 145 23.31 -7.00 6.19
C LEU A 145 23.64 -5.57 5.71
N LEU A 146 24.08 -4.71 6.64
CA LEU A 146 24.51 -3.35 6.33
C LEU A 146 25.79 -3.34 5.49
N HIS A 147 26.77 -4.17 5.82
CA HIS A 147 28.00 -4.31 5.04
C HIS A 147 27.72 -4.82 3.62
N GLU A 148 26.90 -5.87 3.47
CA GLU A 148 26.48 -6.38 2.16
C GLU A 148 25.73 -5.30 1.34
N ALA A 149 24.82 -4.54 1.97
CA ALA A 149 24.12 -3.44 1.30
C ALA A 149 25.09 -2.33 0.85
N VAL A 150 26.09 -2.02 1.67
CA VAL A 150 27.16 -1.06 1.39
C VAL A 150 28.00 -1.52 0.19
N GLU A 151 28.37 -2.80 0.13
CA GLU A 151 29.12 -3.39 -0.98
C GLU A 151 28.30 -3.39 -2.29
N ILE A 152 27.02 -3.76 -2.24
CA ILE A 152 26.12 -3.71 -3.41
C ILE A 152 25.98 -2.28 -3.94
N MET A 153 25.92 -1.28 -3.06
CA MET A 153 25.87 0.13 -3.45
C MET A 153 27.19 0.62 -4.06
N ASP A 154 28.33 0.13 -3.60
CA ASP A 154 29.66 0.42 -4.16
C ASP A 154 29.83 -0.19 -5.54
N ALA A 155 29.46 -1.46 -5.70
CA ALA A 155 29.49 -2.19 -6.97
C ALA A 155 28.62 -1.52 -8.04
N ARG A 156 27.51 -0.87 -7.63
CA ARG A 156 26.61 -0.11 -8.51
C ARG A 156 27.08 1.33 -8.79
N GLY A 157 28.27 1.73 -8.34
CA GLY A 157 28.87 3.04 -8.61
C GLY A 157 28.19 4.23 -7.92
N LYS A 158 27.27 4.01 -6.97
CA LYS A 158 26.41 5.05 -6.37
C LYS A 158 27.00 5.77 -5.15
N SER A 159 28.23 5.45 -4.75
CA SER A 159 28.76 5.77 -3.42
C SER A 159 30.02 6.64 -3.40
N LYS A 160 30.53 7.13 -4.53
CA LYS A 160 31.83 7.80 -4.54
C LYS A 160 31.90 9.12 -3.75
N ASN A 161 30.79 9.82 -3.49
CA ASN A 161 30.84 11.16 -2.88
C ASN A 161 30.20 11.34 -1.49
N ARG A 162 29.52 10.33 -0.90
CA ARG A 162 28.82 10.53 0.40
C ARG A 162 29.43 9.80 1.59
N ARG A 163 30.50 9.01 1.38
CA ARG A 163 31.05 8.09 2.40
C ARG A 163 32.33 8.55 3.08
N ARG A 164 33.00 9.59 2.59
CA ARG A 164 34.20 10.10 3.27
C ARG A 164 33.86 10.93 4.51
N GLU A 165 32.72 11.63 4.53
CA GLU A 165 32.40 12.52 5.65
C GLU A 165 31.79 11.80 6.85
N SER A 166 30.96 10.76 6.65
CA SER A 166 30.26 10.09 7.76
C SER A 166 31.11 9.09 8.55
N LEU A 167 32.12 8.47 7.93
CA LEU A 167 33.08 7.60 8.63
C LEU A 167 34.14 8.38 9.41
N ILE A 168 34.50 9.60 8.97
CA ILE A 168 35.46 10.43 9.70
C ILE A 168 34.83 10.97 11.00
N ILE A 169 33.54 11.30 11.01
CA ILE A 169 32.85 11.82 12.20
C ILE A 169 32.78 10.77 13.33
N THR A 170 32.55 9.50 13.00
CA THR A 170 32.47 8.41 14.00
C THR A 170 33.84 7.98 14.54
N SER A 171 34.90 8.04 13.72
CA SER A 171 36.26 7.73 14.20
C SER A 171 36.83 8.84 15.09
N THR A 172 36.44 10.10 14.87
CA THR A 172 36.94 11.24 15.66
C THR A 172 36.28 11.31 17.04
N GLN A 173 35.00 10.94 17.17
CA GLN A 173 34.31 10.87 18.47
C GLN A 173 34.83 9.73 19.36
N ASN A 174 35.24 8.60 18.79
CA ASN A 174 35.79 7.47 19.57
C ASN A 174 37.20 7.73 20.11
N HIS A 175 38.00 8.59 19.48
CA HIS A 175 39.33 8.91 19.98
C HIS A 175 39.32 9.92 21.13
N GLN A 176 38.31 10.80 21.17
CA GLN A 176 38.17 11.83 22.21
C GLN A 176 37.57 11.30 23.53
N GLN A 177 36.89 10.14 23.51
CA GLN A 177 36.39 9.47 24.71
C GLN A 177 37.37 8.48 25.36
N ARG A 178 38.50 8.16 24.72
CA ARG A 178 39.52 7.25 25.27
C ARG A 178 40.73 7.95 25.92
N SER A 179 40.77 9.28 25.90
CA SER A 179 41.87 10.09 26.47
C SER A 179 41.42 11.02 27.61
N ARG A 180 40.42 10.63 28.39
CA ARG A 180 40.04 11.30 29.64
C ARG A 180 39.99 10.31 30.79
#